data_AF-A0A377XFD9-F1
#
_entry.id   AF-A0A377XFD9-F1
#
_cell.length_a   1.000
_cell.length_b   1.000
_cell.length_c   1.000
_cell.angle_alpha   90.00
_cell.angle_beta   90.00
_cell.angle_gamma   90.00
#
_symmetry.space_group_name_H-M   'P 1'
#
loop_
_entity.id
_entity.type
_entity.pdbx_description
1 polymer ?
#
loop_
_entity_poly.entity_id
_entity_poly.type
_entity_poly.pdbx_seq_one_letter_code
_entity_poly.pdbx_strand_id
1 'polypeptide(L)'
;MAAIRCRACRPMPLRGEVLHLVDLTGAKDPAKRQIPLLKSLVAGVDVPVQVGGGVRTETDVAALLEAGVARVVVGSTAVKSPEEVKGWFQTLWPRTAGARPRRAYRRRRQ
;
A
#
# COMPACT_ATOMS: atom_id res chain seq x y z
N MET A 1 -16.91 20.68 -1.99
CA MET A 1 -16.51 19.25 -2.22
C MET A 1 -15.57 19.19 -3.42
N ALA A 2 -14.25 19.24 -3.20
CA ALA A 2 -13.28 19.12 -4.27
C ALA A 2 -13.01 17.64 -4.54
N ALA A 3 -13.60 17.10 -5.62
CA ALA A 3 -13.19 15.81 -6.14
C ALA A 3 -11.75 15.95 -6.66
N ILE A 4 -10.81 15.28 -6.01
CA ILE A 4 -9.42 15.19 -6.46
C ILE A 4 -9.43 14.37 -7.77
N ARG A 5 -9.64 15.04 -8.91
CA ARG A 5 -9.48 14.45 -10.24
C ARG A 5 -7.99 14.37 -10.55
N CYS A 6 -7.34 13.33 -10.01
CA CYS A 6 -5.97 12.97 -10.35
C CYS A 6 -5.94 12.40 -11.79
N ARG A 7 -5.49 13.21 -12.76
CA ARG A 7 -5.33 12.82 -14.17
C ARG A 7 -4.25 11.75 -14.41
N ALA A 8 -3.41 11.47 -13.41
CA ALA A 8 -2.37 10.44 -13.45
C ALA A 8 -2.79 9.12 -12.76
N CYS A 9 -4.04 9.02 -12.28
CA CYS A 9 -4.54 7.81 -11.65
C CYS A 9 -4.91 6.79 -12.72
N ARG A 10 -3.94 5.95 -13.13
CA ARG A 10 -4.20 4.88 -14.07
C ARG A 10 -5.10 3.83 -13.37
N PRO A 11 -6.27 3.49 -13.92
CA PRO A 11 -7.16 2.52 -13.28
C PRO A 11 -6.49 1.15 -13.26
N MET A 12 -6.23 0.63 -12.06
CA MET A 12 -5.70 -0.71 -11.86
C MET A 12 -6.85 -1.71 -12.11
N PRO A 13 -6.62 -2.84 -12.82
CA PRO A 13 -7.68 -3.78 -13.11
C PRO A 13 -8.36 -4.26 -11.81
N LEU A 14 -9.67 -4.03 -11.72
CA LEU A 14 -10.53 -4.43 -10.60
C LEU A 14 -10.78 -5.95 -10.54
N ARG A 15 -10.21 -6.71 -11.47
CA ARG A 15 -10.29 -8.18 -11.53
C ARG A 15 -8.92 -8.75 -11.22
N GLY A 16 -8.72 -9.15 -9.98
CA GLY A 16 -7.51 -9.80 -9.49
C GLY A 16 -7.64 -10.08 -8.00
N GLU A 17 -7.16 -11.24 -7.57
CA GLU A 17 -7.06 -11.58 -6.15
C GLU A 17 -6.00 -10.65 -5.52
N VAL A 18 -6.42 -9.86 -4.52
CA VAL A 18 -5.53 -8.99 -3.75
C VAL A 18 -5.51 -9.54 -2.33
N LEU A 19 -4.31 -9.82 -1.82
CA LEU A 19 -4.16 -10.28 -0.45
C LEU A 19 -4.19 -9.07 0.49
N HIS A 20 -5.20 -9.00 1.36
CA HIS A 20 -5.28 -7.97 2.38
C HIS A 20 -4.68 -8.45 3.70
N LEU A 21 -3.60 -7.81 4.11
CA LEU A 21 -2.96 -8.02 5.40
C LEU A 21 -3.19 -6.80 6.30
N VAL A 22 -3.44 -7.07 7.58
CA VAL A 22 -3.59 -6.05 8.61
C VAL A 22 -2.62 -6.35 9.75
N ASP A 23 -1.66 -5.46 9.98
CA ASP A 23 -0.76 -5.52 11.13
C ASP A 23 -1.45 -4.92 12.36
N LEU A 24 -2.02 -5.79 13.21
CA LEU A 24 -2.67 -5.39 14.45
C LEU A 24 -1.66 -4.93 15.51
N THR A 25 -0.44 -5.47 15.48
CA THR A 25 0.64 -5.06 16.37
C THR A 25 1.04 -3.62 16.07
N GLY A 26 1.26 -3.31 14.80
CA GLY A 26 1.50 -1.96 14.30
C GLY A 26 0.33 -1.00 14.53
N ALA A 27 -0.91 -1.49 14.39
CA ALA A 27 -2.10 -0.69 14.66
C ALA A 27 -2.18 -0.23 16.12
N LYS A 28 -1.78 -1.10 17.06
CA LYS A 28 -1.72 -0.77 18.49
C LYS A 28 -0.48 0.07 18.82
N ASP A 29 0.68 -0.33 18.33
CA ASP A 29 1.96 0.34 18.55
C ASP A 29 2.73 0.52 17.21
N PRO A 30 2.76 1.74 16.66
CA PRO A 30 3.42 2.04 15.39
C PRO A 30 4.90 1.67 15.34
N ALA A 31 5.58 1.66 16.49
CA ALA A 31 7.01 1.36 16.61
C ALA A 31 7.30 -0.15 16.56
N LYS A 32 6.30 -1.00 16.81
CA LYS A 32 6.45 -2.47 16.83
C LYS A 32 6.00 -3.14 15.52
N ARG A 33 6.01 -2.39 14.42
CA ARG A 33 5.61 -2.92 13.11
C ARG A 33 6.53 -4.04 12.65
N GLN A 34 5.92 -5.09 12.12
CA GLN A 34 6.62 -6.30 11.73
C GLN A 34 7.11 -6.21 10.28
N ILE A 35 7.86 -5.15 9.94
CA ILE A 35 8.36 -4.90 8.57
C ILE A 35 9.12 -6.10 7.99
N PRO A 36 10.02 -6.79 8.71
CA PRO A 36 10.71 -7.97 8.18
C PRO A 36 9.76 -9.13 7.85
N LEU A 37 8.74 -9.36 8.69
CA LEU A 37 7.73 -10.40 8.47
C LEU A 37 6.90 -10.10 7.22
N LEU A 38 6.45 -8.85 7.09
CA LEU A 38 5.72 -8.36 5.91
C LEU A 38 6.54 -8.55 4.64
N LYS A 39 7.84 -8.23 4.67
CA LYS A 39 8.74 -8.42 3.54
C LYS A 39 8.85 -9.89 3.12
N SER A 40 8.98 -10.81 4.09
CA SER A 40 9.01 -12.25 3.81
C SER A 40 7.70 -12.78 3.23
N LEU A 41 6.55 -12.30 3.76
CA LEU A 41 5.24 -12.67 3.25
C LEU A 41 5.02 -12.17 1.81
N VAL A 42 5.36 -10.91 1.54
CA VAL A 42 5.24 -10.32 0.20
C VAL A 42 6.18 -11.01 -0.80
N ALA A 43 7.37 -11.43 -0.37
CA ALA A 43 8.30 -12.16 -1.23
C ALA A 43 7.82 -13.57 -1.59
N GLY A 44 7.02 -14.21 -0.72
CA GLY A 44 6.50 -15.56 -0.93
C GLY A 44 5.19 -15.64 -1.73
N VAL A 45 4.59 -14.49 -2.06
CA VAL A 45 3.25 -14.42 -2.65
C VAL A 45 3.30 -13.78 -4.04
N ASP A 46 2.73 -14.47 -5.03
CA ASP A 46 2.67 -13.99 -6.42
C ASP A 46 1.50 -13.02 -6.71
N VAL A 47 0.63 -12.78 -5.71
CA VAL A 47 -0.49 -11.83 -5.81
C VAL A 47 -0.15 -10.47 -5.21
N PRO A 48 -0.73 -9.35 -5.72
CA PRO A 48 -0.56 -8.05 -5.11
C PRO A 48 -1.04 -8.05 -3.66
N VAL A 49 -0.18 -7.60 -2.74
CA VAL A 49 -0.50 -7.50 -1.32
C VAL A 49 -0.84 -6.06 -0.97
N GLN A 50 -1.97 -5.85 -0.28
CA GLN A 50 -2.27 -4.59 0.40
C GLN A 50 -2.07 -4.76 1.91
N VAL A 51 -1.36 -3.80 2.51
CA VAL A 51 -1.05 -3.83 3.95
C VAL A 51 -1.68 -2.61 4.63
N GLY A 52 -2.43 -2.85 5.69
CA GLY A 52 -2.87 -1.82 6.63
C GLY A 52 -2.32 -2.09 8.03
N GLY A 53 -2.48 -1.11 8.93
CA GLY A 53 -2.14 -1.25 10.34
C GLY A 53 -1.10 -0.23 10.80
N GLY A 54 -1.53 0.77 11.56
CA GLY A 54 -0.61 1.64 12.31
C GLY A 54 0.11 2.72 11.51
N VAL A 55 -0.23 2.96 10.25
CA VAL A 55 0.43 3.96 9.40
C VAL A 55 0.15 5.37 9.88
N ARG A 56 1.18 6.06 10.40
CA ARG A 56 1.07 7.41 10.98
C ARG A 56 1.91 8.45 10.26
N THR A 57 3.00 8.06 9.62
CA THR A 57 3.91 9.01 8.95
C THR A 57 4.11 8.65 7.48
N GLU A 58 4.63 9.60 6.71
CA GLU A 58 5.03 9.37 5.31
C GLU A 58 6.13 8.31 5.20
N THR A 59 7.08 8.32 6.14
CA THR A 59 8.21 7.38 6.20
C THR A 59 7.73 5.93 6.36
N ASP A 60 6.66 5.72 7.10
CA ASP A 60 6.04 4.40 7.22
C ASP A 60 5.52 3.88 5.88
N VAL A 61 4.85 4.76 5.14
CA VAL A 61 4.30 4.42 3.82
C VAL A 61 5.45 4.08 2.87
N ALA A 62 6.50 4.90 2.86
CA ALA A 62 7.70 4.67 2.06
C ALA A 62 8.36 3.32 2.40
N ALA A 63 8.53 3.00 3.68
CA ALA A 63 9.12 1.74 4.12
C ALA A 63 8.29 0.52 3.71
N LEU A 64 6.96 0.60 3.78
CA LEU A 64 6.07 -0.47 3.33
C LEU A 64 6.12 -0.66 1.81
N LEU A 65 6.16 0.43 1.05
CA LEU A 65 6.31 0.38 -0.41
C LEU A 65 7.68 -0.21 -0.81
N GLU A 66 8.76 0.15 -0.12
CA GLU A 66 10.09 -0.42 -0.32
C GLU A 66 10.18 -1.90 0.06
N ALA A 67 9.35 -2.35 1.01
CA ALA A 67 9.21 -3.77 1.33
C ALA A 67 8.52 -4.59 0.20
N GLY A 68 8.04 -3.94 -0.87
CA GLY A 68 7.41 -4.57 -2.02
C GLY A 68 5.89 -4.64 -1.96
N VAL A 69 5.27 -3.97 -0.97
CA VAL A 69 3.82 -3.92 -0.83
C VAL A 69 3.23 -3.13 -2.01
N ALA A 70 2.18 -3.67 -2.63
CA ALA A 70 1.55 -3.03 -3.77
C ALA A 70 0.66 -1.84 -3.34
N ARG A 71 0.04 -1.91 -2.16
CA ARG A 71 -0.87 -0.88 -1.64
C ARG A 71 -0.76 -0.73 -0.12
N VAL A 72 -0.72 0.51 0.35
CA VAL A 72 -0.76 0.83 1.78
C VAL A 72 -2.14 1.38 2.13
N VAL A 73 -2.78 0.80 3.15
CA VAL A 73 -4.09 1.22 3.63
C VAL A 73 -3.92 2.12 4.85
N VAL A 74 -4.33 3.38 4.71
CA VAL A 74 -4.29 4.39 5.77
C VAL A 74 -5.71 4.69 6.24
N GLY A 75 -6.03 4.33 7.48
CA GLY A 75 -7.34 4.55 8.08
C GLY A 75 -7.36 5.74 9.04
N SER A 76 -6.93 5.52 10.29
CA SER A 76 -7.05 6.50 11.38
C SER A 76 -6.40 7.85 11.06
N THR A 77 -5.23 7.87 10.43
CA THR A 77 -4.53 9.11 10.07
C THR A 77 -5.22 9.87 8.95
N ALA A 78 -5.88 9.17 8.01
CA ALA A 78 -6.67 9.80 6.95
C ALA A 78 -7.90 10.53 7.50
N VAL A 79 -8.46 10.07 8.62
CA VAL A 79 -9.57 10.75 9.29
C VAL A 79 -9.08 11.94 10.14
N LYS A 80 -7.96 11.78 10.86
CA LYS A 80 -7.43 12.83 11.76
C LYS A 80 -6.72 13.96 11.03
N SER A 81 -5.95 13.64 9.99
CA SER A 81 -5.08 14.56 9.26
C SER A 81 -5.21 14.36 7.75
N PRO A 82 -6.38 14.67 7.15
CA PRO A 82 -6.62 14.43 5.73
C PRO A 82 -5.69 15.23 4.80
N GLU A 83 -5.27 16.44 5.20
CA GLU A 83 -4.36 17.27 4.39
C GLU A 83 -2.93 16.70 4.35
N GLU A 84 -2.47 16.09 5.45
CA GLU A 84 -1.17 15.41 5.49
C GLU A 84 -1.18 14.20 4.55
N VAL A 85 -2.24 13.40 4.59
CA VAL A 85 -2.41 12.25 3.69
C VAL A 85 -2.48 12.69 2.22
N LYS A 86 -3.15 13.80 1.90
CA LYS A 86 -3.09 14.38 0.54
C LYS A 86 -1.66 14.72 0.13
N GLY A 87 -0.85 15.26 1.03
CA GLY A 87 0.57 15.53 0.79
C GLY A 87 1.33 14.26 0.38
N TRP A 88 1.10 13.15 1.09
CA TRP A 88 1.73 11.86 0.77
C TRP A 88 1.36 11.36 -0.63
N PHE A 89 0.12 11.59 -1.08
CA PHE A 89 -0.28 11.27 -2.45
C PHE A 89 0.52 12.06 -3.49
N GLN A 90 0.97 13.28 -3.20
CA GLN A 90 1.77 14.04 -4.16
C GLN A 90 3.22 13.54 -4.22
N THR A 91 3.79 13.17 -3.09
CA THR A 91 5.19 12.72 -3.00
C THR A 91 5.39 11.26 -3.39
N LEU A 92 4.51 10.36 -2.93
CA LEU A 92 4.71 8.91 -3.05
C LEU A 92 4.03 8.28 -4.27
N TRP A 93 2.97 8.90 -4.80
CA TRP A 93 2.25 8.39 -5.98
C TRP A 93 3.07 8.39 -7.28
N PRO A 94 3.90 9.42 -7.58
CA PRO A 94 4.76 9.40 -8.77
C PRO A 94 5.76 8.23 -8.75
N ARG A 95 6.19 7.78 -7.56
CA ARG A 95 7.11 6.64 -7.37
C ARG A 95 6.47 5.28 -7.66
N THR A 96 5.14 5.15 -7.50
CA THR A 96 4.44 3.86 -7.61
C THR A 96 3.74 3.65 -8.95
N ALA A 97 3.45 4.71 -9.71
CA ALA A 97 2.81 4.61 -11.03
C ALA A 97 3.62 3.80 -12.08
N GLY A 98 4.92 3.58 -11.83
CA GLY A 98 5.81 2.74 -12.64
C GLY A 98 6.03 1.32 -12.12
N ALA A 99 5.53 0.97 -10.93
CA ALA A 99 5.77 -0.34 -10.33
C ALA A 99 4.94 -1.41 -11.07
N ARG A 100 5.51 -1.98 -12.14
CA ARG A 100 4.99 -3.24 -12.72
C ARG A 100 4.90 -4.26 -11.58
N PRO A 101 3.77 -4.97 -11.38
CA PRO A 101 3.79 -6.15 -10.55
C PRO A 101 4.86 -7.10 -11.12
N ARG A 102 5.88 -7.43 -10.30
CA ARG A 102 7.05 -8.20 -10.75
C ARG A 102 6.68 -9.56 -11.33
N ARG A 103 5.48 -10.06 -11.02
CA ARG A 103 4.89 -11.25 -11.62
C ARG A 103 3.47 -10.93 -12.04
N ALA A 104 3.33 -10.47 -13.28
CA ALA A 104 2.02 -10.34 -13.90
C ALA A 104 1.35 -11.72 -13.89
N TYR A 105 0.26 -11.81 -13.12
CA TYR A 105 -0.83 -12.81 -13.18
C TYR A 105 -0.68 -13.78 -14.37
N ARG A 106 0.10 -14.86 -14.19
CA ARG A 106 0.04 -16.01 -15.10
C ARG A 106 -1.30 -16.65 -14.83
N ARG A 107 -2.30 -16.38 -15.68
CA ARG A 107 -3.49 -17.24 -15.76
C ARG A 107 -2.96 -18.68 -15.87
N ARG A 108 -3.12 -19.49 -14.82
CA ARG A 108 -3.18 -20.93 -15.01
C ARG A 108 -4.46 -21.15 -15.80
N ARG A 109 -4.34 -21.17 -17.13
CA ARG A 109 -5.36 -21.78 -17.98
C ARG A 109 -5.29 -23.28 -17.64
N GLN A 110 -6.22 -23.75 -16.83
CA GLN A 110 -6.73 -25.11 -17.01
C GLN A 110 -7.90 -25.00 -17.99
#